data_AF-A0A7C4BMR5-F1
#
_entry.id   AF-A0A7C4BMR5-F1
#
_cell.length_a   1.000
_cell.length_b   1.000
_cell.length_c   1.000
_cell.angle_alpha   90.00
_cell.angle_beta   90.00
_cell.angle_gamma   90.00
#
_symmetry.space_group_name_H-M   'P 1'
#
loop_
_entity.id
_entity.type
_entity.pdbx_description
1 polymer ?
#
loop_
_entity_poly.entity_id
_entity_poly.type
_entity_poly.pdbx_seq_one_letter_code
_entity_poly.pdbx_strand_id
1 'polypeptide(L)'
;MSEDISSILKEWDEDPEAGSIRKIIGQDGKEKIQVKVEFGLLQMEADGRPDGKTPYGEESLLEHYLSLLDVYVQKHGDTSGFKLDSHDCERLREESLQYYQRYVTFFELKDYVRAERDTARNLRLLELMK
;
A
#
# COMPACT_ATOMS: atom_id res chain seq x y z
N MET A 1 -5.06 -16.47 -19.64
CA MET A 1 -4.72 -15.05 -19.89
C MET A 1 -3.28 -15.00 -20.38
N SER A 2 -2.95 -14.04 -21.25
CA SER A 2 -1.55 -13.84 -21.66
C SER A 2 -0.79 -13.12 -20.54
N GLU A 3 0.44 -13.53 -20.26
CA GLU A 3 1.36 -12.82 -19.36
C GLU A 3 2.04 -11.63 -20.06
N ASP A 4 1.86 -11.53 -21.38
CA ASP A 4 2.41 -10.44 -22.19
C ASP A 4 1.63 -9.13 -21.97
N ILE A 5 2.30 -8.15 -21.38
CA ILE A 5 1.76 -6.81 -21.11
C ILE A 5 1.81 -5.88 -22.34
N SER A 6 2.28 -6.35 -23.50
CA SER A 6 2.41 -5.52 -24.71
C SER A 6 1.10 -4.85 -25.12
N SER A 7 -0.04 -5.52 -24.93
CA SER A 7 -1.36 -4.95 -25.23
C SER A 7 -1.68 -3.74 -24.35
N ILE A 8 -1.51 -3.85 -23.03
CA ILE A 8 -1.83 -2.75 -22.11
C ILE A 8 -0.86 -1.58 -22.25
N LEU A 9 0.40 -1.85 -22.62
CA LEU A 9 1.38 -0.80 -22.89
C LEU A 9 1.03 -0.03 -24.17
N LYS A 10 0.59 -0.70 -25.24
CA LYS A 10 0.13 -0.05 -26.48
C LYS A 10 -1.09 0.83 -26.24
N GLU A 11 -2.09 0.33 -25.52
CA GLU A 11 -3.28 1.12 -25.16
C GLU A 11 -2.90 2.40 -24.40
N TRP A 12 -1.82 2.38 -23.62
CA TRP A 12 -1.32 3.57 -22.93
C TRP A 12 -0.72 4.59 -23.89
N ASP A 13 0.10 4.14 -24.86
CA ASP A 13 0.73 5.03 -25.84
C ASP A 13 -0.29 5.66 -26.80
N GLU A 14 -1.44 5.00 -27.01
CA GLU A 14 -2.52 5.47 -27.86
C GLU A 14 -3.48 6.44 -27.16
N ASP A 15 -3.44 6.56 -25.84
CA ASP A 15 -4.28 7.45 -25.05
C ASP A 15 -3.56 8.80 -24.80
N PRO A 16 -3.93 9.87 -25.52
CA PRO A 16 -3.29 11.18 -25.37
C PRO A 16 -3.62 11.88 -24.05
N GLU A 17 -4.64 11.42 -23.31
CA GLU A 17 -4.96 11.90 -21.97
C GLU A 17 -4.30 11.06 -20.87
N ALA A 18 -3.81 9.86 -21.20
CA ALA A 18 -3.08 9.03 -20.25
C ALA A 18 -1.72 9.65 -19.93
N GLY A 19 -1.67 10.37 -18.81
CA GLY A 19 -0.41 10.71 -18.14
C GLY A 19 0.36 9.46 -17.68
N SER A 20 1.38 9.65 -16.84
CA SER A 20 2.10 8.52 -16.23
C SER A 20 1.25 7.73 -15.22
N ILE A 21 0.07 8.23 -14.83
CA ILE A 21 -0.80 7.65 -13.81
C ILE A 21 -2.25 7.68 -14.30
N ARG A 22 -3.00 6.60 -14.06
CA ARG A 22 -4.46 6.56 -14.27
C ARG A 22 -5.19 5.73 -13.22
N LYS A 23 -6.49 5.96 -13.10
CA LYS A 23 -7.42 5.12 -12.33
C LYS A 23 -8.15 4.17 -13.27
N ILE A 24 -8.36 2.92 -12.86
CA ILE A 24 -9.12 1.92 -13.60
C ILE A 24 -10.06 1.17 -12.67
N ILE A 25 -11.03 0.44 -13.24
CA ILE A 25 -11.79 -0.57 -12.51
C ILE A 25 -11.19 -1.94 -12.86
N GLY A 26 -10.75 -2.67 -11.83
CA GLY A 26 -10.22 -4.02 -11.98
C GLY A 26 -11.29 -5.05 -12.30
N GLN A 27 -10.86 -6.27 -12.63
CA GLN A 27 -11.76 -7.41 -12.89
C GLN A 27 -12.61 -7.80 -11.69
N ASP A 28 -12.18 -7.43 -10.48
CA ASP A 28 -12.89 -7.57 -9.21
C ASP A 28 -13.91 -6.45 -8.95
N GLY A 29 -14.07 -5.51 -9.89
CA GLY A 29 -14.98 -4.37 -9.77
C GLY A 29 -14.48 -3.27 -8.83
N LYS A 30 -13.25 -3.37 -8.32
CA LYS A 30 -12.65 -2.38 -7.41
C LYS A 30 -11.82 -1.37 -8.19
N GLU A 31 -11.73 -0.16 -7.64
CA GLU A 31 -10.86 0.87 -8.21
C GLU A 31 -9.38 0.51 -7.97
N LYS A 32 -8.57 0.62 -9.02
CA LYS A 32 -7.12 0.40 -8.98
C LYS A 32 -6.40 1.58 -9.58
N ILE A 33 -5.17 1.77 -9.15
CA ILE A 33 -4.27 2.79 -9.65
C ILE A 33 -3.20 2.11 -10.49
N GLN A 34 -2.98 2.63 -11.69
CA GLN A 34 -1.90 2.18 -12.57
C GLN A 34 -0.90 3.31 -12.77
N VAL A 35 0.39 2.97 -12.75
CA VAL A 35 1.51 3.89 -12.97
C VAL A 35 2.41 3.29 -14.04
N LYS A 36 2.62 4.04 -15.12
CA LYS A 36 3.59 3.69 -16.17
C LYS A 36 5.00 3.92 -15.63
N VAL A 37 5.82 2.89 -15.71
CA VAL A 37 7.23 2.91 -15.32
C VAL A 37 8.09 2.50 -16.51
N GLU A 38 9.40 2.64 -16.36
CA GLU A 38 10.33 2.20 -17.40
C GLU A 38 10.16 0.70 -17.67
N PHE A 39 9.88 0.35 -18.92
CA PHE A 39 9.64 -1.02 -19.39
C PHE A 39 8.49 -1.78 -18.71
N GLY A 40 7.54 -1.08 -18.08
CA GLY A 40 6.47 -1.80 -17.40
C GLY A 40 5.35 -0.93 -16.82
N LEU A 41 4.58 -1.57 -15.96
CA LEU A 41 3.43 -0.99 -15.29
C LEU A 41 3.39 -1.43 -13.83
N LEU A 42 3.17 -0.50 -12.93
CA LEU A 42 2.76 -0.79 -11.56
C LEU A 42 1.24 -0.72 -11.47
N GLN A 43 0.64 -1.67 -10.76
CA GLN A 43 -0.77 -1.64 -10.41
C GLN A 43 -0.92 -1.82 -8.91
N MET A 44 -1.73 -0.96 -8.29
CA MET A 44 -2.01 -0.98 -6.86
C MET A 44 -3.51 -0.90 -6.61
N GLU A 45 -3.98 -1.53 -5.54
CA GLU A 45 -5.34 -1.28 -5.03
C GLU A 45 -5.49 0.20 -4.63
N ALA A 46 -6.62 0.83 -4.93
CA ALA A 46 -6.87 2.20 -4.48
C ALA A 46 -7.14 2.27 -2.95
N ASP A 47 -7.66 1.19 -2.37
CA ASP A 47 -8.05 1.08 -0.97
C ASP A 47 -7.48 -0.19 -0.34
N GLY A 48 -7.30 -0.20 0.99
CA GLY A 48 -6.61 -1.30 1.69
C GLY A 48 -5.10 -1.32 1.42
N ARG A 49 -4.47 -2.49 1.45
CA ARG A 49 -3.03 -2.65 1.18
C ARG A 49 -2.71 -2.52 -0.32
N PRO A 50 -1.69 -1.74 -0.73
CA PRO A 50 -1.43 -1.47 -2.15
C PRO A 50 -1.24 -2.70 -3.04
N ASP A 51 -0.56 -3.75 -2.55
CA ASP A 51 -0.37 -5.01 -3.29
C ASP A 51 -1.57 -5.97 -3.20
N GLY A 52 -2.66 -5.57 -2.54
CA GLY A 52 -3.90 -6.33 -2.39
C GLY A 52 -3.81 -7.55 -1.46
N LYS A 53 -2.68 -7.78 -0.79
CA LYS A 53 -2.51 -8.91 0.13
C LYS A 53 -3.15 -8.63 1.50
N THR A 54 -3.49 -9.70 2.21
CA THR A 54 -4.02 -9.66 3.59
C THR A 54 -3.11 -10.46 4.52
N PRO A 55 -1.95 -9.91 4.93
CA PRO A 55 -0.99 -10.64 5.75
C PRO A 55 -1.60 -11.03 7.10
N TYR A 56 -1.45 -12.29 7.50
CA TYR A 56 -2.03 -12.84 8.73
C TYR A 56 -3.56 -12.69 8.86
N GLY A 57 -4.26 -12.50 7.73
CA GLY A 57 -5.71 -12.27 7.72
C GLY A 57 -6.11 -10.84 8.05
N GLU A 58 -5.15 -9.94 8.27
CA GLU A 58 -5.37 -8.53 8.56
C GLU A 58 -5.19 -7.67 7.29
N GLU A 59 -5.72 -6.45 7.31
CA GLU A 59 -5.60 -5.53 6.18
C GLU A 59 -4.14 -5.20 5.85
N SER A 60 -3.30 -5.03 6.86
CA SER A 60 -1.88 -4.67 6.70
C SER A 60 -1.02 -5.31 7.80
N LEU A 61 0.30 -5.34 7.60
CA LEU A 61 1.21 -5.79 8.65
C LEU A 61 1.15 -4.86 9.85
N LEU A 62 1.01 -3.55 9.65
CA LEU A 62 0.83 -2.61 10.76
C LEU A 62 -0.37 -3.00 11.63
N GLU A 63 -1.53 -3.24 11.04
CA GLU A 63 -2.73 -3.61 11.81
C GLU A 63 -2.53 -4.94 12.55
N HIS A 64 -1.81 -5.90 11.95
CA HIS A 64 -1.42 -7.14 12.63
C HIS A 64 -0.57 -6.90 13.88
N TYR A 65 0.51 -6.11 13.79
CA TYR A 65 1.36 -5.86 14.97
C TYR A 65 0.70 -4.96 16.01
N LEU A 66 -0.19 -4.05 15.62
CA LEU A 66 -1.00 -3.28 16.56
C LEU A 66 -1.96 -4.19 17.34
N SER A 67 -2.60 -5.14 16.66
CA SER A 67 -3.41 -6.19 17.30
C SER A 67 -2.59 -7.00 18.32
N LEU A 68 -1.36 -7.39 17.97
CA LEU A 68 -0.47 -8.10 18.91
C LEU A 68 -0.07 -7.22 20.10
N LEU A 69 0.19 -5.94 19.88
CA LEU A 69 0.50 -4.98 20.93
C LEU A 69 -0.68 -4.82 21.89
N ASP A 70 -1.91 -4.68 21.38
CA ASP A 70 -3.11 -4.57 22.20
C ASP A 70 -3.32 -5.81 23.07
N VAL A 71 -3.14 -7.01 22.50
CA VAL A 71 -3.20 -8.27 23.26
C VAL A 71 -2.11 -8.35 24.32
N TYR A 72 -0.90 -7.83 24.04
CA TYR A 72 0.19 -7.77 25.00
C TYR A 72 -0.16 -6.84 26.17
N VAL A 73 -0.62 -5.62 25.88
CA VAL A 73 -1.01 -4.62 26.90
C VAL A 73 -2.14 -5.14 27.77
N GLN A 74 -3.13 -5.84 27.20
CA GLN A 74 -4.20 -6.46 27.98
C GLN A 74 -3.70 -7.53 28.97
N LYS A 75 -2.60 -8.22 28.65
CA LYS A 75 -2.02 -9.28 29.50
C LYS A 75 -1.00 -8.76 30.51
N HIS A 76 -0.23 -7.74 30.14
CA HIS A 76 0.91 -7.24 30.91
C HIS A 76 0.67 -5.89 31.60
N GLY A 77 -0.37 -5.16 31.20
CA GLY A 77 -0.77 -3.87 31.76
C GLY A 77 -0.05 -2.66 31.16
N ASP A 78 1.03 -2.87 30.40
CA ASP A 78 1.76 -1.83 29.69
C ASP A 78 2.42 -2.38 28.40
N THR A 79 3.20 -1.54 27.72
CA THR A 79 3.95 -1.92 26.51
C THR A 79 5.37 -2.43 26.83
N SER A 80 5.75 -2.49 28.11
CA SER A 80 7.11 -2.76 28.56
C SER A 80 7.48 -4.21 28.28
N GLY A 81 8.22 -4.45 27.19
CA GLY A 81 8.69 -5.78 26.80
C GLY A 81 8.11 -6.28 25.47
N PHE A 82 7.14 -5.57 24.88
CA PHE A 82 6.79 -5.77 23.48
C PHE A 82 7.95 -5.31 22.61
N LYS A 83 8.43 -6.18 21.72
CA LYS A 83 9.54 -5.89 20.82
C LYS A 83 9.28 -6.49 19.46
N LEU A 84 9.53 -5.69 18.44
CA LEU A 84 9.64 -6.14 17.06
C LEU A 84 11.09 -6.56 16.83
N ASP A 85 11.30 -7.70 16.18
CA ASP A 85 12.63 -8.10 15.77
C ASP A 85 13.08 -7.33 14.50
N SER A 86 14.31 -7.56 14.06
CA SER A 86 14.84 -6.91 12.86
C SER A 86 14.08 -7.27 11.59
N HIS A 87 13.59 -8.51 11.50
CA HIS A 87 12.86 -9.01 10.35
C HIS A 87 11.45 -8.41 10.28
N ASP A 88 10.76 -8.30 11.41
CA ASP A 88 9.48 -7.62 11.54
C ASP A 88 9.59 -6.16 11.08
N CYS A 89 10.62 -5.45 11.56
CA CYS A 89 10.88 -4.06 11.19
C CYS A 89 11.15 -3.90 9.69
N GLU A 90 11.90 -4.82 9.07
CA GLU A 90 12.19 -4.79 7.64
C GLU A 90 10.91 -4.94 6.81
N ARG A 91 10.07 -5.93 7.14
CA ARG A 91 8.79 -6.15 6.46
C ARG A 91 7.83 -4.98 6.60
N LEU A 92 7.81 -4.34 7.77
CA LEU A 92 7.01 -3.13 8.01
C LEU A 92 7.50 -1.93 7.16
N ARG A 93 8.82 -1.77 7.00
CA ARG A 93 9.41 -0.75 6.12
C ARG A 93 9.09 -1.03 4.65
N GLU A 94 9.18 -2.27 4.20
CA GLU A 94 8.79 -2.66 2.84
C GLU A 94 7.32 -2.32 2.57
N GLU A 95 6.41 -2.66 3.50
CA GLU A 95 5.00 -2.27 3.39
C GLU A 95 4.84 -0.73 3.35
N SER A 96 5.59 0.00 4.18
CA SER A 96 5.53 1.47 4.21
C SER A 96 5.94 2.11 2.90
N LEU A 97 6.88 1.50 2.16
CA LEU A 97 7.30 1.97 0.84
C LEU A 97 6.18 1.82 -0.19
N GLN A 98 5.37 0.77 -0.10
CA GLN A 98 4.21 0.60 -0.98
C GLN A 98 3.18 1.71 -0.74
N TYR A 99 2.84 1.98 0.53
CA TYR A 99 1.94 3.09 0.89
C TYR A 99 2.54 4.45 0.50
N TYR A 100 3.86 4.60 0.63
CA TYR A 100 4.59 5.80 0.20
C TYR A 100 4.38 6.07 -1.29
N GLN A 101 4.66 5.07 -2.13
CA GLN A 101 4.48 5.17 -3.56
C GLN A 101 3.04 5.53 -3.90
N ARG A 102 2.06 4.87 -3.27
CA ARG A 102 0.63 5.10 -3.55
C ARG A 102 0.16 6.49 -3.14
N TYR A 103 0.57 7.03 -1.99
CA TYR A 103 0.12 8.37 -1.60
C TYR A 103 0.72 9.47 -2.47
N VAL A 104 1.95 9.32 -2.98
CA VAL A 104 2.53 10.24 -3.96
C VAL A 104 1.69 10.22 -5.23
N THR A 105 1.32 9.02 -5.70
CA THR A 105 0.43 8.84 -6.84
C THR A 105 -0.95 9.48 -6.61
N PHE A 106 -1.55 9.33 -5.42
CA PHE A 106 -2.81 10.01 -5.09
C PHE A 106 -2.67 11.53 -5.08
N PHE A 107 -1.56 12.05 -4.57
CA PHE A 107 -1.30 13.48 -4.55
C PHE A 107 -1.23 14.06 -5.97
N GLU A 108 -0.56 13.36 -6.90
CA GLU A 108 -0.51 13.73 -8.32
C GLU A 108 -1.91 13.69 -8.97
N LEU A 109 -2.73 12.71 -8.60
CA LEU A 109 -4.13 12.61 -9.01
C LEU A 109 -5.08 13.59 -8.30
N LYS A 110 -4.57 14.42 -7.38
CA LYS A 110 -5.34 15.34 -6.52
C LYS A 110 -6.39 14.64 -5.65
N ASP A 111 -6.21 13.35 -5.38
CA ASP A 111 -7.01 12.57 -4.43
C ASP A 111 -6.44 12.76 -3.02
N TYR A 112 -6.59 13.97 -2.49
CA TYR A 112 -5.94 14.36 -1.23
C TYR A 112 -6.45 13.57 -0.02
N VAL A 113 -7.70 13.11 -0.06
CA VAL A 113 -8.28 12.29 1.02
C VAL A 113 -7.56 10.96 1.14
N ARG A 114 -7.32 10.25 0.03
CA ARG A 114 -6.57 8.98 0.07
C ARG A 114 -5.08 9.19 0.31
N ALA A 115 -4.50 10.30 -0.17
CA ALA A 115 -3.11 10.65 0.12
C ALA A 115 -2.88 10.89 1.63
N GLU A 116 -3.80 11.60 2.28
CA GLU A 116 -3.79 11.83 3.73
C GLU A 116 -3.90 10.51 4.50
N ARG A 117 -4.86 9.65 4.13
CA ARG A 117 -5.04 8.33 4.75
C ARG A 117 -3.75 7.51 4.76
N ASP A 118 -3.11 7.37 3.60
CA ASP A 118 -1.90 6.55 3.45
C ASP A 118 -0.71 7.17 4.19
N THR A 119 -0.61 8.50 4.20
CA THR A 119 0.42 9.23 4.97
C THR A 119 0.21 9.04 6.47
N ALA A 120 -1.02 9.19 6.97
CA ALA A 120 -1.38 8.98 8.37
C ALA A 120 -1.06 7.55 8.84
N ARG A 121 -1.32 6.55 7.99
CA ARG A 121 -0.92 5.16 8.24
C ARG A 121 0.60 5.03 8.43
N ASN A 122 1.41 5.67 7.57
CA ASN A 122 2.87 5.65 7.72
C ASN A 122 3.36 6.38 8.97
N LEU A 123 2.68 7.45 9.40
CA LEU A 123 2.99 8.11 10.68
C LEU A 123 2.72 7.20 11.88
N ARG A 124 1.58 6.47 11.90
CA ARG A 124 1.30 5.44 12.93
C ARG A 124 2.36 4.35 12.96
N LEU A 125 2.85 3.93 11.79
CA LEU A 125 3.96 2.96 11.74
C LEU A 125 5.23 3.51 12.40
N LEU A 126 5.59 4.78 12.14
CA LEU A 126 6.75 5.39 12.77
C LEU A 126 6.58 5.47 14.29
N GLU A 127 5.36 5.65 14.80
CA GLU A 127 5.08 5.60 16.24
C GLU A 127 5.27 4.19 16.83
N LEU A 128 4.90 3.15 16.10
CA LEU A 128 5.11 1.76 16.52
C LEU A 128 6.60 1.37 16.57
N MET A 129 7.40 1.88 15.62
CA MET A 129 8.83 1.54 15.49
C MET A 129 9.78 2.47 16.27
N LYS A 130 9.26 3.31 17.18
CA LYS A 130 10.04 4.20 18.04
C LYS A 130 10.71 3.48 19.22
#